data_AF-A0AAJ4GEZ5-F1
#
_entry.id   AF-A0AAJ4GEZ5-F1
#
_cell.length_a   1.000
_cell.length_b   1.000
_cell.length_c   1.000
_cell.angle_alpha   90.00
_cell.angle_beta   90.00
_cell.angle_gamma   90.00
#
_symmetry.space_group_name_H-M   'P 1'
#
loop_
_entity.id
_entity.type
_entity.pdbx_description
1 polymer ?
#
loop_
_entity_poly.entity_id
_entity_poly.type
_entity_poly.pdbx_seq_one_letter_code
_entity_poly.pdbx_strand_id
1 'polypeptide(L)'
;MAISIIRGRLSLFQYPQGINLHKIFYTPERQYLAYGQTGIRGEAASGFPTVFKYGLPTWRANWGMNQNDRQLTTFLKIARHTDDTTLVKRAGDPAILAWKDQQLDRFFELGGLTTKQGRQFLVNLEKDFSDRHLSLGGAADLLIATIFLASVMEGDNDHGTKN
;
A
#
# COMPACT_ATOMS: atom_id res chain seq x y z
N MET A 1 7.28 -14.96 -2.78
CA MET A 1 6.06 -15.39 -2.07
C MET A 1 5.46 -14.16 -1.38
N ALA A 2 5.03 -13.18 -2.18
CA ALA A 2 4.47 -11.88 -1.77
C ALA A 2 3.33 -11.44 -2.73
N ILE A 3 2.79 -12.40 -3.50
CA ILE A 3 1.94 -12.16 -4.67
C ILE A 3 0.44 -12.26 -4.33
N SER A 4 0.08 -12.73 -3.12
CA SER A 4 -1.34 -12.86 -2.73
C SER A 4 -2.01 -11.50 -2.41
N ILE A 5 -1.23 -10.50 -1.97
CA ILE A 5 -1.76 -9.20 -1.52
C ILE A 5 -2.15 -8.27 -2.69
N ILE A 6 -1.71 -8.54 -3.92
CA ILE A 6 -1.91 -7.67 -5.10
C ILE A 6 -2.86 -8.29 -6.15
N ARG A 7 -3.41 -9.49 -5.91
CA ARG A 7 -4.04 -10.29 -6.97
C ARG A 7 -5.46 -9.89 -7.42
N GLY A 8 -5.86 -8.65 -7.18
CA GLY A 8 -7.18 -8.14 -7.57
C GLY A 8 -7.22 -7.12 -8.72
N ARG A 9 -6.10 -6.51 -9.15
CA ARG A 9 -6.22 -5.38 -10.10
C ARG A 9 -5.02 -5.02 -10.96
N LEU A 10 -4.18 -5.96 -11.38
CA LEU A 10 -3.15 -5.69 -12.39
C LEU A 10 -2.98 -6.86 -13.36
N SER A 11 -4.00 -7.05 -14.20
CA SER A 11 -3.87 -7.60 -15.55
C SER A 11 -4.39 -6.49 -16.47
N LEU A 12 -3.64 -5.80 -17.33
CA LEU A 12 -2.44 -6.08 -18.09
C LEU A 12 -1.88 -4.74 -18.61
N PHE A 13 -0.57 -4.61 -18.82
CA PHE A 13 -0.09 -4.13 -20.11
C PHE A 13 0.17 -5.43 -20.89
N GLN A 14 -0.45 -5.79 -22.02
CA GLN A 14 -1.20 -5.10 -23.08
C GLN A 14 -2.50 -5.88 -23.41
N TYR A 15 -3.50 -5.23 -24.02
CA TYR A 15 -4.69 -5.89 -24.59
C TYR A 15 -4.82 -5.66 -26.11
N PRO A 16 -5.06 -6.72 -26.92
CA PRO A 16 -5.54 -6.60 -28.29
C PRO A 16 -7.09 -6.48 -28.34
N GLN A 17 -7.56 -5.97 -29.47
CA GLN A 17 -8.92 -5.51 -29.77
C GLN A 17 -10.05 -6.52 -29.48
N GLY A 18 -11.16 -6.03 -28.91
CA GLY A 18 -12.44 -6.75 -28.94
C GLY A 18 -13.20 -6.96 -27.62
N ILE A 19 -13.09 -6.08 -26.62
CA ILE A 19 -13.91 -6.19 -25.39
C ILE A 19 -14.80 -4.96 -25.20
N ASN A 20 -16.10 -5.21 -25.06
CA ASN A 20 -17.16 -4.23 -24.90
C ASN A 20 -17.03 -3.47 -23.55
N LEU A 21 -16.77 -2.18 -23.64
CA LEU A 21 -16.42 -1.27 -22.54
C LEU A 21 -17.56 -0.96 -21.56
N HIS A 22 -18.76 -1.48 -21.77
CA HIS A 22 -19.96 -1.05 -21.04
C HIS A 22 -20.16 -1.70 -19.64
N LYS A 23 -19.16 -2.46 -19.15
CA LYS A 23 -19.17 -3.07 -17.80
C LYS A 23 -17.94 -2.74 -16.92
N ILE A 24 -17.00 -1.93 -17.41
CA ILE A 24 -15.72 -1.66 -16.72
C ILE A 24 -15.71 -0.34 -15.93
N PHE A 25 -16.71 0.53 -16.13
CA PHE A 25 -16.89 1.73 -15.33
C PHE A 25 -18.19 1.64 -14.52
N TYR A 26 -18.18 0.89 -13.43
CA TYR A 26 -19.19 1.10 -12.39
C TYR A 26 -18.83 2.42 -11.69
N THR A 27 -19.71 3.40 -11.88
CA THR A 27 -19.45 4.83 -11.79
C THR A 27 -18.97 5.29 -10.40
N PRO A 28 -18.01 6.23 -10.31
CA PRO A 28 -17.48 6.73 -9.04
C PRO A 28 -18.43 7.68 -8.26
N GLU A 29 -19.65 7.94 -8.77
CA GLU A 29 -20.54 9.01 -8.29
C GLU A 29 -21.35 8.67 -7.02
N ARG A 30 -21.41 7.40 -6.56
CA ARG A 30 -22.28 7.01 -5.41
C ARG A 30 -21.60 6.83 -4.05
N GLN A 31 -20.33 7.22 -3.88
CA GLN A 31 -19.60 7.08 -2.61
C GLN A 31 -19.40 8.38 -1.82
N TYR A 32 -20.28 9.38 -1.97
CA TYR A 32 -20.15 10.64 -1.24
C TYR A 32 -20.66 10.60 0.21
N LEU A 33 -21.52 9.65 0.61
CA LEU A 33 -22.40 9.89 1.76
C LEU A 33 -22.31 8.96 2.99
N ALA A 34 -21.38 8.01 3.07
CA ALA A 34 -21.51 6.98 4.13
C ALA A 34 -20.50 7.04 5.30
N TYR A 35 -19.26 7.52 5.15
CA TYR A 35 -18.23 7.21 6.16
C TYR A 35 -17.26 8.32 6.62
N GLY A 36 -17.34 9.55 6.12
CA GLY A 36 -16.49 10.66 6.62
C GLY A 36 -14.96 10.48 6.46
N GLN A 37 -14.49 9.31 6.04
CA GLN A 37 -13.09 9.01 5.74
C GLN A 37 -12.87 9.15 4.25
N THR A 38 -12.06 10.11 3.87
CA THR A 38 -11.83 10.52 2.48
C THR A 38 -10.98 9.52 1.67
N GLY A 39 -10.42 8.49 2.32
CA GLY A 39 -9.59 7.45 1.69
C GLY A 39 -8.45 8.03 0.85
N ILE A 40 -8.04 7.33 -0.22
CA ILE A 40 -6.98 7.77 -1.14
C ILE A 40 -7.26 9.13 -1.80
N ARG A 41 -8.54 9.48 -1.97
CA ARG A 41 -8.93 10.79 -2.53
C ARG A 41 -8.62 11.92 -1.56
N GLY A 42 -8.79 11.69 -0.27
CA GLY A 42 -8.41 12.64 0.77
C GLY A 42 -6.92 12.84 0.87
N GLU A 43 -6.15 11.76 0.79
CA GLU A 43 -4.69 11.83 0.68
C GLU A 43 -4.29 12.68 -0.53
N ALA A 44 -4.83 12.41 -1.71
CA ALA A 44 -4.54 13.19 -2.91
C ALA A 44 -4.94 14.67 -2.76
N ALA A 45 -6.14 14.95 -2.24
CA ALA A 45 -6.62 16.32 -2.02
C ALA A 45 -5.76 17.08 -0.98
N SER A 46 -5.16 16.36 -0.04
CA SER A 46 -4.27 16.92 1.00
C SER A 46 -2.79 16.95 0.58
N GLY A 47 -2.48 16.58 -0.67
CA GLY A 47 -1.10 16.57 -1.18
C GLY A 47 -0.26 15.37 -0.72
N PHE A 48 -0.88 14.21 -0.50
CA PHE A 48 -0.26 12.94 -0.10
C PHE A 48 0.61 13.00 1.18
N PRO A 49 0.09 13.52 2.30
CA PRO A 49 0.87 13.66 3.53
C PRO A 49 1.48 12.33 4.00
N THR A 50 0.80 11.20 3.82
CA THR A 50 1.33 9.88 4.22
C THR A 50 2.53 9.48 3.36
N VAL A 51 2.49 9.77 2.06
CA VAL A 51 3.61 9.48 1.15
C VAL A 51 4.85 10.27 1.55
N PHE A 52 4.71 11.57 1.79
CA PHE A 52 5.86 12.41 2.13
C PHE A 52 6.38 12.18 3.55
N LYS A 53 5.51 11.92 4.52
CA LYS A 53 5.92 11.72 5.94
C LYS A 53 6.44 10.31 6.23
N TYR A 54 5.90 9.29 5.57
CA TYR A 54 6.19 7.89 5.91
C TYR A 54 6.67 7.06 4.72
N GLY A 55 6.03 7.20 3.55
CA GLY A 55 6.37 6.43 2.35
C GLY A 55 7.80 6.69 1.85
N LEU A 56 8.08 7.90 1.37
CA LEU A 56 9.37 8.27 0.79
C LEU A 56 10.54 8.13 1.77
N PRO A 57 10.45 8.56 3.05
CA PRO A 57 11.53 8.34 4.01
C PRO A 57 11.85 6.86 4.20
N THR A 58 10.82 6.01 4.29
CA THR A 58 11.02 4.55 4.46
C THR A 58 11.60 3.93 3.21
N TRP A 59 11.10 4.32 2.03
CA TRP A 59 11.66 3.89 0.76
C TRP A 59 13.15 4.19 0.70
N ARG A 60 13.56 5.43 0.96
CA ARG A 60 14.98 5.86 0.92
C ARG A 60 15.83 5.20 1.98
N ALA A 61 15.34 5.01 3.20
CA ALA A 61 16.12 4.38 4.27
C ALA A 61 16.49 2.91 3.98
N ASN A 62 15.77 2.24 3.09
CA ASN A 62 15.90 0.80 2.84
C ASN A 62 16.50 0.48 1.46
N TRP A 63 17.33 1.36 0.89
CA TRP A 63 18.02 1.13 -0.39
C TRP A 63 18.89 -0.14 -0.43
N GLY A 64 19.41 -0.59 0.71
CA GLY A 64 20.21 -1.82 0.81
C GLY A 64 19.40 -3.12 0.82
N MET A 65 18.07 -3.06 0.91
CA MET A 65 17.21 -4.25 0.80
C MET A 65 17.00 -4.61 -0.67
N ASN A 66 16.73 -5.90 -0.93
CA ASN A 66 16.19 -6.27 -2.24
C ASN A 66 14.85 -5.56 -2.48
N GLN A 67 14.50 -5.37 -3.75
CA GLN A 67 13.35 -4.56 -4.16
C GLN A 67 12.03 -5.01 -3.51
N ASN A 68 11.79 -6.32 -3.40
CA ASN A 68 10.57 -6.85 -2.81
C ASN A 68 10.47 -6.53 -1.31
N ASP A 69 11.55 -6.77 -0.55
CA ASP A 69 11.57 -6.47 0.89
C ASP A 69 11.46 -4.95 1.15
N ARG A 70 12.06 -4.12 0.28
CA ARG A 70 11.94 -2.66 0.34
C ARG A 70 10.51 -2.19 0.11
N GLN A 71 9.85 -2.71 -0.93
CA GLN A 71 8.45 -2.42 -1.23
C GLN A 71 7.54 -2.84 -0.09
N LEU A 72 7.73 -4.05 0.43
CA LEU A 72 6.91 -4.60 1.51
C LEU A 72 7.11 -3.84 2.83
N THR A 73 8.34 -3.49 3.17
CA THR A 73 8.62 -2.64 4.35
C THR A 73 7.97 -1.27 4.22
N THR A 74 8.06 -0.66 3.04
CA THR A 74 7.44 0.65 2.75
C THR A 74 5.92 0.57 2.80
N PHE A 75 5.34 -0.49 2.22
CA PHE A 75 3.90 -0.76 2.24
C PHE A 75 3.36 -0.88 3.66
N LEU A 76 4.00 -1.71 4.49
CA LEU A 76 3.57 -1.93 5.88
C LEU A 76 3.73 -0.66 6.73
N LYS A 77 4.74 0.16 6.43
CA LYS A 77 4.91 1.45 7.10
C LYS A 77 3.83 2.46 6.71
N ILE A 78 3.49 2.55 5.42
CA ILE A 78 2.36 3.36 4.94
C ILE A 78 1.07 2.86 5.59
N ALA A 79 0.80 1.56 5.52
CA ALA A 79 -0.39 0.94 6.07
C ALA A 79 -0.56 1.25 7.56
N ARG A 80 0.53 1.27 8.34
CA ARG A 80 0.50 1.65 9.76
C ARG A 80 0.02 3.08 10.00
N HIS A 81 0.23 3.99 9.07
CA HIS A 81 -0.12 5.40 9.17
C HIS A 81 -1.31 5.79 8.30
N THR A 82 -2.16 4.82 7.91
CA THR A 82 -3.34 5.06 7.09
C THR A 82 -4.57 4.37 7.65
N ASP A 83 -5.67 5.12 7.73
CA ASP A 83 -7.01 4.58 7.96
C ASP A 83 -7.56 4.03 6.63
N ASP A 84 -7.26 2.75 6.38
CA ASP A 84 -7.60 2.13 5.10
C ASP A 84 -9.10 1.82 5.00
N THR A 85 -9.82 2.67 4.27
CA THR A 85 -11.26 2.49 4.05
C THR A 85 -11.62 1.17 3.37
N THR A 86 -10.71 0.54 2.61
CA THR A 86 -10.95 -0.79 2.02
C THR A 86 -10.96 -1.85 3.09
N LEU A 87 -10.04 -1.74 4.08
CA LEU A 87 -10.00 -2.64 5.22
C LEU A 87 -11.29 -2.53 6.05
N VAL A 88 -11.71 -1.30 6.39
CA VAL A 88 -12.95 -1.06 7.14
C VAL A 88 -14.16 -1.64 6.42
N LYS A 89 -14.27 -1.41 5.11
CA LYS A 89 -15.37 -1.95 4.30
C LYS A 89 -15.41 -3.48 4.29
N ARG A 90 -14.25 -4.14 4.23
CA ARG A 90 -14.17 -5.61 4.20
C ARG A 90 -14.39 -6.24 5.57
N ALA A 91 -13.93 -5.58 6.62
CA ALA A 91 -14.13 -6.03 7.99
C ALA A 91 -15.54 -5.76 8.52
N GLY A 92 -16.24 -4.76 7.98
CA GLY A 92 -17.56 -4.33 8.44
C GLY A 92 -17.55 -3.51 9.74
N ASP A 93 -16.37 -3.27 10.33
CA ASP A 93 -16.19 -2.60 11.61
C ASP A 93 -14.90 -1.74 11.61
N PRO A 94 -14.97 -0.42 11.89
CA PRO A 94 -13.81 0.45 12.03
C PRO A 94 -12.81 0.02 13.11
N ALA A 95 -13.22 -0.76 14.11
CA ALA A 95 -12.31 -1.28 15.15
C ALA A 95 -11.16 -2.14 14.57
N ILE A 96 -11.31 -2.64 13.33
CA ILE A 96 -10.25 -3.34 12.61
C ILE A 96 -8.97 -2.52 12.44
N LEU A 97 -9.07 -1.18 12.41
CA LEU A 97 -7.94 -0.29 12.24
C LEU A 97 -7.00 -0.35 13.44
N ALA A 98 -7.56 -0.37 14.67
CA ALA A 98 -6.78 -0.52 15.89
C ALA A 98 -6.09 -1.89 15.96
N TRP A 99 -6.78 -2.95 15.55
CA TRP A 99 -6.17 -4.29 15.45
C TRP A 99 -5.02 -4.30 14.43
N LYS A 100 -5.22 -3.76 13.22
CA LYS A 100 -4.18 -3.63 12.19
C LYS A 100 -2.96 -2.89 12.74
N ASP A 101 -3.17 -1.76 13.40
CA ASP A 101 -2.09 -0.96 13.98
C ASP A 101 -1.26 -1.76 14.98
N GLN A 102 -1.91 -2.49 15.89
CA GLN A 102 -1.22 -3.36 16.84
C GLN A 102 -0.42 -4.47 16.15
N GLN A 103 -0.95 -5.09 15.09
CA GLN A 103 -0.22 -6.12 14.35
C GLN A 103 1.02 -5.54 13.66
N LEU A 104 0.90 -4.36 13.06
CA LEU A 104 2.01 -3.72 12.37
C LEU A 104 3.08 -3.20 13.35
N ASP A 105 2.68 -2.65 14.48
CA ASP A 105 3.61 -2.27 15.56
C ASP A 105 4.38 -3.50 16.05
N ARG A 106 3.67 -4.61 16.30
CA ARG A 106 4.31 -5.87 16.69
C ARG A 106 5.29 -6.39 15.65
N PHE A 107 4.93 -6.33 14.37
CA PHE A 107 5.83 -6.72 13.28
C PHE A 107 7.13 -5.90 13.29
N PHE A 108 7.05 -4.58 13.48
CA PHE A 108 8.24 -3.72 13.54
C PHE A 108 9.06 -3.93 14.82
N GLU A 109 8.43 -4.18 15.98
CA GLU A 109 9.11 -4.56 17.23
C GLU A 109 9.92 -5.85 17.08
N LEU A 110 9.41 -6.82 16.30
CA LEU A 110 10.11 -8.06 15.99
C LEU A 110 11.28 -7.87 14.99
N GLY A 111 11.58 -6.63 14.59
CA GLY A 111 12.65 -6.29 13.64
C GLY A 111 12.24 -6.39 12.17
N GLY A 112 10.95 -6.50 11.88
CA GLY A 112 10.41 -6.52 10.52
C GLY A 112 11.01 -7.63 9.65
N LEU A 113 11.30 -7.33 8.38
CA LEU A 113 11.87 -8.32 7.44
C LEU A 113 13.34 -8.65 7.71
N THR A 114 14.02 -7.94 8.61
CA THR A 114 15.45 -8.19 8.90
C THR A 114 15.66 -9.41 9.79
N THR A 115 14.62 -9.89 10.47
CA THR A 115 14.69 -11.03 11.39
C THR A 115 13.85 -12.21 10.91
N LYS A 116 14.22 -13.42 11.34
CA LYS A 116 13.40 -14.62 11.08
C LYS A 116 12.03 -14.52 11.76
N GLN A 117 11.98 -13.95 12.96
CA GLN A 117 10.74 -13.81 13.73
C GLN A 117 9.76 -12.85 13.05
N GLY A 118 10.20 -11.69 12.58
CA GLY A 118 9.33 -10.75 11.88
C GLY A 118 8.84 -11.28 10.53
N ARG A 119 9.67 -12.02 9.78
CA ARG A 119 9.22 -12.74 8.56
C ARG A 119 8.16 -13.78 8.87
N GLN A 120 8.35 -14.61 9.89
CA GLN A 120 7.35 -15.61 10.29
C GLN A 120 6.05 -14.96 10.77
N PHE A 121 6.15 -13.87 11.52
CA PHE A 121 4.99 -13.10 11.96
C PHE A 121 4.19 -12.56 10.76
N LEU A 122 4.87 -12.02 9.75
CA LEU A 122 4.20 -11.51 8.55
C LEU A 122 3.49 -12.61 7.76
N VAL A 123 4.06 -13.81 7.67
CA VAL A 123 3.39 -14.97 7.04
C VAL A 123 2.09 -15.32 7.77
N ASN A 124 2.11 -15.30 9.11
CA ASN A 124 0.91 -15.56 9.90
C ASN A 124 -0.12 -14.43 9.72
N LEU A 125 0.32 -13.16 9.70
CA LEU A 125 -0.55 -12.02 9.45
C LEU A 125 -1.18 -12.06 8.05
N GLU A 126 -0.42 -12.46 7.02
CA GLU A 126 -0.94 -12.67 5.66
C GLU A 126 -2.04 -13.74 5.65
N LYS A 127 -1.84 -14.84 6.40
CA LYS A 127 -2.85 -15.88 6.57
C LYS A 127 -4.12 -15.33 7.23
N ASP A 128 -4.00 -14.54 8.29
CA ASP A 128 -5.17 -13.91 8.94
C ASP A 128 -5.92 -12.97 8.00
N PHE A 129 -5.19 -12.19 7.19
CA PHE A 129 -5.79 -11.34 6.16
C PHE A 129 -6.54 -12.16 5.11
N SER A 130 -5.94 -13.27 4.66
CA SER A 130 -6.54 -14.17 3.67
C SER A 130 -7.81 -14.83 4.22
N ASP A 131 -7.73 -15.46 5.40
CA ASP A 131 -8.82 -16.22 6.01
C ASP A 131 -10.02 -15.30 6.33
N ARG A 132 -9.76 -14.02 6.64
CA ARG A 132 -10.78 -12.99 6.91
C ARG A 132 -11.16 -12.14 5.71
N HIS A 133 -10.65 -12.45 4.51
CA HIS A 133 -10.90 -11.71 3.27
C HIS A 133 -10.62 -10.19 3.39
N LEU A 134 -9.57 -9.82 4.12
CA LEU A 134 -9.16 -8.43 4.37
C LEU A 134 -8.18 -7.94 3.30
N SER A 135 -8.01 -6.62 3.18
CA SER A 135 -6.97 -6.02 2.35
C SER A 135 -6.69 -4.57 2.73
N LEU A 136 -5.50 -4.10 2.39
CA LEU A 136 -5.08 -2.71 2.55
C LEU A 136 -4.96 -2.03 1.18
N GLY A 137 -6.10 -1.80 0.54
CA GLY A 137 -6.15 -1.25 -0.82
C GLY A 137 -5.67 0.19 -0.90
N GLY A 138 -6.07 1.03 0.07
CA GLY A 138 -5.62 2.42 0.12
C GLY A 138 -4.11 2.54 0.37
N ALA A 139 -3.56 1.69 1.24
CA ALA A 139 -2.11 1.65 1.45
C ALA A 139 -1.34 1.19 0.21
N ALA A 140 -1.91 0.29 -0.61
CA ALA A 140 -1.30 -0.15 -1.86
C ALA A 140 -1.25 0.98 -2.90
N ASP A 141 -2.33 1.76 -3.04
CA ASP A 141 -2.34 2.94 -3.91
C ASP A 141 -1.28 3.97 -3.47
N LEU A 142 -1.15 4.21 -2.16
CA LEU A 142 -0.12 5.10 -1.60
C LEU A 142 1.31 4.57 -1.80
N LEU A 143 1.51 3.24 -1.78
CA LEU A 143 2.81 2.64 -2.13
C LEU A 143 3.17 2.93 -3.59
N ILE A 144 2.21 2.78 -4.51
CA ILE A 144 2.44 3.08 -5.93
C ILE A 144 2.80 4.55 -6.11
N ALA A 145 2.06 5.47 -5.46
CA ALA A 145 2.38 6.89 -5.48
C ALA A 145 3.77 7.17 -4.91
N THR A 146 4.16 6.49 -3.83
CA THR A 146 5.50 6.60 -3.22
C THR A 146 6.59 6.17 -4.19
N ILE A 147 6.45 5.00 -4.83
CA ILE A 147 7.45 4.48 -5.78
C ILE A 147 7.54 5.40 -7.00
N PHE A 148 6.41 5.84 -7.55
CA PHE A 148 6.38 6.76 -8.67
C PHE A 148 7.12 8.07 -8.35
N LEU A 149 6.78 8.71 -7.23
CA LEU A 149 7.44 9.95 -6.81
C LEU A 149 8.92 9.72 -6.52
N ALA A 150 9.29 8.61 -5.88
CA ALA A 150 10.69 8.28 -5.67
C ALA A 150 11.43 8.16 -7.00
N SER A 151 10.89 7.44 -7.98
CA SER A 151 11.50 7.28 -9.30
C SER A 151 11.65 8.62 -10.05
N VAL A 152 10.67 9.52 -9.97
CA VAL A 152 10.76 10.85 -10.59
C VAL A 152 11.81 11.72 -9.88
N MET A 153 11.82 11.74 -8.55
CA MET A 153 12.78 12.55 -7.77
C MET A 153 14.20 12.01 -7.84
N GLU A 154 14.37 10.70 -8.00
CA GLU A 154 15.67 10.04 -8.09
C GLU A 154 16.22 10.08 -9.52
N GLY A 155 15.35 10.02 -10.54
CA GLY A 155 15.69 10.21 -11.94
C GLY A 155 16.16 11.61 -12.32
N ASP A 156 15.84 12.63 -11.49
CA ASP A 156 16.31 14.01 -11.66
C ASP A 156 17.76 14.22 -11.14
N ASN A 157 18.33 13.27 -10.40
CA ASN A 157 19.70 13.38 -9.86
C ASN A 157 20.79 12.87 -10.83
N ASP A 158 20.43 12.39 -12.03
CA ASP A 158 21.38 11.85 -13.02
C ASP A 158 21.83 12.91 -14.07
N HIS A 159 21.69 14.19 -13.75
CA HIS A 159 22.07 15.32 -14.62
C HIS A 159 23.16 16.23 -14.04
N GLY A 160 24.03 15.71 -13.17
CA GLY A 160 24.97 16.57 -12.44
C GLY A 160 26.30 15.98 -12.03
N THR A 161 26.96 15.15 -12.84
CA THR A 161 28.44 15.02 -12.81
C THR A 161 28.95 14.34 -14.08
N LYS A 162 29.18 15.14 -15.12
CA LYS A 162 30.27 14.89 -16.07
C LYS A 162 31.19 16.09 -16.00
N ASN A 163 32.22 15.99 -15.17
CA ASN A 163 33.47 16.74 -15.28
C ASN A 163 34.61 15.74 -15.13
#